data_AF-A0A971EV96-F1
#
_entry.id   AF-A0A971EV96-F1
#
_cell.length_a   1.000
_cell.length_b   1.000
_cell.length_c   1.000
_cell.angle_alpha   90.00
_cell.angle_beta   90.00
_cell.angle_gamma   90.00
#
_symmetry.space_group_name_H-M   'P 1'
#
loop_
_entity.id
_entity.type
_entity.pdbx_description
1 polymer ?
#
loop_
_entity_poly.entity_id
_entity_poly.type
_entity_poly.pdbx_seq_one_letter_code
_entity_poly.pdbx_strand_id
1 'polypeptide(L)'
;MSAVLVSCTEEEYRASRLYKSLTSYEQKGETVALKNKKYNKIDLSKKAILEISKGQIYNADFNEAVNIKGASTASILNSEIISKTLAVRAAEKDTVVNVISTNIASYGDYVISVTDNAVFTGSSLNVANLGDTGAAIQVTSRASLVLNNSNVNAKGAGVESDSLVSISSSEMTVESLKFYEGAAVTLDDSRFYTLHGIMLLDNSNENLIHVSLNLKKTKLTADNGALVSMIDTKASIKLEDTTISQNEYNVISLKNSDVTVTLCKSNVEGSIIADDSSSLNILIKDGSTFKGYINRDNKAKTVTVQIEENSIWEVTSDSYVRGIILKDRDLSGIKSNGFTIFYDTKCVTNSWMEKSTINLPDGGKLVPLK
;
A
#
# COMPACT_ATOMS: atom_id res chain seq x y z
N MET A 1 -1.70 29.63 -29.73
CA MET A 1 -1.72 30.67 -28.68
C MET A 1 -1.29 30.02 -27.38
N SER A 2 -0.45 30.76 -26.64
CA SER A 2 0.28 30.46 -25.40
C SER A 2 -0.19 29.29 -24.54
N ALA A 3 0.80 28.48 -24.14
CA ALA A 3 0.78 27.70 -22.91
C ALA A 3 0.37 28.59 -21.73
N VAL A 4 -0.55 28.10 -20.91
CA VAL A 4 -0.79 28.64 -19.57
C VAL A 4 -0.03 27.72 -18.63
N LEU A 5 1.20 28.14 -18.28
CA LEU A 5 1.86 27.69 -17.06
C LEU A 5 0.91 27.97 -15.90
N VAL A 6 0.54 26.93 -15.16
CA VAL A 6 -0.14 27.07 -13.87
C VAL A 6 0.90 27.64 -12.90
N SER A 7 1.03 28.96 -12.92
CA SER A 7 1.75 29.73 -11.92
C SER A 7 0.99 29.66 -10.60
N CYS A 8 1.72 29.54 -9.50
CA CYS A 8 1.29 29.67 -8.09
C CYS A 8 -0.15 30.16 -7.88
N THR A 9 -0.93 29.38 -7.14
CA THR A 9 -2.28 29.83 -6.75
C THR A 9 -2.20 31.14 -5.95
N GLU A 10 -3.24 31.98 -6.03
CA GLU A 10 -3.30 33.27 -5.30
C GLU A 10 -3.01 33.14 -3.79
N GLU A 11 -3.22 31.95 -3.23
CA GLU A 11 -2.95 31.62 -1.83
C GLU A 11 -1.45 31.49 -1.53
N GLU A 12 -0.65 30.86 -2.41
CA GLU A 12 0.82 30.84 -2.31
C GLU A 12 1.42 32.25 -2.49
N TYR A 13 0.80 33.07 -3.34
CA TYR A 13 1.20 34.46 -3.56
C TYR A 13 0.89 35.35 -2.33
N ARG A 14 -0.27 35.17 -1.68
CA ARG A 14 -0.64 35.88 -0.44
C ARG A 14 0.19 35.43 0.76
N ALA A 15 0.45 34.13 0.85
CA ALA A 15 1.39 33.52 1.80
C ALA A 15 2.75 34.22 1.75
N SER A 16 3.42 34.21 0.59
CA SER A 16 4.80 34.71 0.42
C SER A 16 5.02 36.16 0.87
N ARG A 17 3.99 37.03 0.84
CA ARG A 17 4.10 38.44 1.28
C ARG A 17 3.92 38.67 2.78
N LEU A 18 3.32 37.74 3.53
CA LEU A 18 3.06 37.88 4.97
C LEU A 18 4.15 37.27 5.87
N TYR A 19 5.11 36.51 5.31
CA TYR A 19 5.95 35.59 6.09
C TYR A 19 7.38 36.05 6.42
N LYS A 20 7.84 37.20 5.93
CA LYS A 20 9.18 37.71 6.27
C LYS A 20 9.40 38.02 7.76
N SER A 21 8.34 38.02 8.58
CA SER A 21 8.41 38.30 10.03
C SER A 21 8.15 37.08 10.94
N LEU A 22 8.03 35.87 10.39
CA LEU A 22 7.85 34.66 11.21
C LEU A 22 9.17 34.16 11.81
N THR A 23 9.09 33.49 12.96
CA THR A 23 10.26 33.05 13.73
C THR A 23 10.73 31.66 13.28
N SER A 24 12.01 31.56 12.90
CA SER A 24 12.70 30.27 12.73
C SER A 24 13.12 29.74 14.10
N TYR A 25 12.89 28.46 14.34
CA TYR A 25 13.19 27.81 15.60
C TYR A 25 14.20 26.67 15.40
N GLU A 26 15.35 26.76 16.05
CA GLU A 26 16.37 25.69 16.06
C GLU A 26 16.65 25.30 17.52
N GLN A 27 16.53 24.02 17.85
CA GLN A 27 16.74 23.53 19.21
C GLN A 27 17.66 22.31 19.26
N LYS A 28 18.55 22.31 20.26
CA LYS A 28 19.59 21.29 20.50
C LYS A 28 19.60 20.86 21.95
N GLY A 29 19.44 19.57 22.23
CA GLY A 29 19.77 18.96 23.53
C GLY A 29 18.93 19.37 24.75
N GLU A 30 17.83 20.11 24.58
CA GLU A 30 16.95 20.52 25.69
C GLU A 30 15.47 20.29 25.35
N THR A 31 14.61 20.36 26.37
CA THR A 31 13.15 20.25 26.24
C THR A 31 12.51 21.62 26.11
N VAL A 32 11.64 21.79 25.12
CA VAL A 32 10.89 23.06 24.92
C VAL A 32 9.43 22.80 24.59
N ALA A 33 8.55 23.67 25.11
CA ALA A 33 7.12 23.69 24.79
C ALA A 33 6.75 25.00 24.07
N LEU A 34 6.10 24.87 22.91
CA LEU A 34 5.65 25.95 22.04
C LEU A 34 4.12 25.91 21.93
N LYS A 35 3.44 27.02 22.26
CA LYS A 35 1.97 27.09 22.25
C LYS A 35 1.46 28.35 21.56
N ASN A 36 0.42 28.21 20.74
CA ASN A 36 -0.32 29.32 20.10
C ASN A 36 0.59 30.33 19.37
N LYS A 37 1.55 29.83 18.59
CA LYS A 37 2.55 30.66 17.90
C LYS A 37 2.67 30.29 16.43
N LYS A 38 3.14 31.27 15.64
CA LYS A 38 3.42 31.13 14.22
C LYS A 38 4.92 30.96 13.99
N TYR A 39 5.29 30.02 13.12
CA TYR A 39 6.67 29.72 12.77
C TYR A 39 6.80 29.61 11.25
N ASN A 40 7.98 29.93 10.72
CA ASN A 40 8.33 29.57 9.35
C ASN A 40 9.08 28.23 9.29
N LYS A 41 9.86 27.89 10.32
CA LYS A 41 10.70 26.69 10.33
C LYS A 41 10.96 26.18 11.75
N ILE A 42 11.06 24.87 11.89
CA ILE A 42 11.44 24.16 13.12
C ILE A 42 12.51 23.12 12.77
N ASP A 43 13.68 23.22 13.38
CA ASP A 43 14.78 22.25 13.29
C ASP A 43 15.12 21.71 14.69
N LEU A 44 14.98 20.39 14.90
CA LEU A 44 15.41 19.70 16.13
C LEU A 44 16.60 18.78 15.85
N SER A 45 17.60 18.81 16.73
CA SER A 45 18.74 17.89 16.66
C SER A 45 19.33 17.60 18.04
N LYS A 46 20.25 16.63 18.08
CA LYS A 46 21.05 16.30 19.28
C LYS A 46 20.19 15.97 20.51
N LYS A 47 19.25 15.02 20.37
CA LYS A 47 18.37 14.55 21.45
C LYS A 47 17.49 15.66 22.06
N ALA A 48 17.08 16.62 21.24
CA ALA A 48 16.14 17.65 21.68
C ALA A 48 14.74 17.07 21.88
N ILE A 49 13.94 17.68 22.76
CA ILE A 49 12.54 17.31 22.98
C ILE A 49 11.68 18.54 22.71
N LEU A 50 10.66 18.39 21.88
CA LEU A 50 9.75 19.47 21.52
C LEU A 50 8.29 19.07 21.72
N GLU A 51 7.53 19.96 22.33
CA GLU A 51 6.07 19.91 22.35
C GLU A 51 5.50 21.15 21.66
N ILE A 52 4.69 20.96 20.63
CA ILE A 52 3.92 22.03 19.97
C ILE A 52 2.44 21.78 20.19
N SER A 53 1.71 22.82 20.57
CA SER A 53 0.25 22.79 20.58
C SER A 53 -0.33 24.04 19.93
N LYS A 54 -1.32 23.85 19.03
CA LYS A 54 -1.96 24.96 18.30
C LYS A 54 -0.95 25.85 17.58
N GLY A 55 0.09 25.22 17.01
CA GLY A 55 1.09 25.89 16.20
C GLY A 55 0.60 26.09 14.77
N GLN A 56 1.03 27.19 14.14
CA GLN A 56 0.85 27.38 12.71
C GLN A 56 2.22 27.55 12.06
N ILE A 57 2.58 26.63 11.17
CA ILE A 57 3.91 26.54 10.58
C ILE A 57 3.75 26.70 9.07
N TYR A 58 4.25 27.80 8.52
CA TYR A 58 4.15 28.11 7.09
C TYR A 58 5.55 28.32 6.52
N ASN A 59 6.02 27.36 5.72
CA ASN A 59 7.33 27.43 5.07
C ASN A 59 7.17 27.68 3.57
N ALA A 60 7.64 28.83 3.10
CA ALA A 60 7.67 29.18 1.67
C ALA A 60 9.07 28.99 1.04
N ASP A 61 10.04 28.54 1.84
CA ASP A 61 11.41 28.31 1.41
C ASP A 61 11.53 26.93 0.75
N PHE A 62 12.65 26.65 0.10
CA PHE A 62 12.92 25.35 -0.50
C PHE A 62 13.48 24.32 0.51
N ASN A 63 13.09 24.44 1.78
CA ASN A 63 13.58 23.61 2.89
C ASN A 63 12.39 22.98 3.65
N GLU A 64 12.68 22.02 4.52
CA GLU A 64 11.65 21.39 5.35
C GLU A 64 11.07 22.39 6.37
N ALA A 65 9.74 22.37 6.54
CA ALA A 65 9.08 23.21 7.55
C ALA A 65 9.35 22.71 8.97
N VAL A 66 9.29 21.40 9.18
CA VAL A 66 9.59 20.74 10.46
C VAL A 66 10.57 19.61 10.22
N ASN A 67 11.79 19.75 10.70
CA ASN A 67 12.88 18.79 10.50
C ASN A 67 13.37 18.25 11.86
N ILE A 68 13.11 16.98 12.11
CA ILE A 68 13.44 16.32 13.37
C ILE A 68 14.49 15.25 13.08
N LYS A 69 15.64 15.35 13.76
CA LYS A 69 16.77 14.42 13.56
C LYS A 69 17.63 14.24 14.81
N GLY A 70 18.67 13.42 14.72
CA GLY A 70 19.69 13.26 15.76
C GLY A 70 19.13 12.74 17.07
N ALA A 71 18.31 11.68 17.02
CA ALA A 71 17.65 11.06 18.17
C ALA A 71 16.73 12.01 18.95
N SER A 72 16.15 13.00 18.28
CA SER A 72 15.24 13.98 18.89
C SER A 72 13.80 13.48 18.92
N THR A 73 13.00 14.01 19.85
CA THR A 73 11.57 13.68 19.97
C THR A 73 10.70 14.93 19.76
N ALA A 74 9.63 14.81 18.97
CA ALA A 74 8.66 15.89 18.78
C ALA A 74 7.22 15.39 19.00
N SER A 75 6.42 16.16 19.74
CA SER A 75 4.97 15.99 19.85
C SER A 75 4.28 17.23 19.30
N ILE A 76 3.46 17.07 18.26
CA ILE A 76 2.77 18.18 17.57
C ILE A 76 1.27 17.95 17.64
N LEU A 77 0.55 18.89 18.27
CA LEU A 77 -0.85 18.71 18.62
C LEU A 77 -1.69 19.86 18.06
N ASN A 78 -2.84 19.55 17.46
CA ASN A 78 -3.86 20.55 17.07
C ASN A 78 -3.29 21.69 16.21
N SER A 79 -2.39 21.38 15.29
CA SER A 79 -1.59 22.39 14.57
C SER A 79 -1.91 22.41 13.08
N GLU A 80 -1.31 23.37 12.38
CA GLU A 80 -1.34 23.46 10.93
C GLU A 80 0.09 23.62 10.40
N ILE A 81 0.47 22.82 9.42
CA ILE A 81 1.78 22.83 8.78
C ILE A 81 1.58 22.88 7.26
N ILE A 82 2.02 23.96 6.62
CA ILE A 82 1.99 24.09 5.17
C ILE A 82 3.40 24.42 4.70
N SER A 83 3.90 23.65 3.72
CA SER A 83 5.25 23.80 3.19
C SER A 83 5.28 23.81 1.68
N LYS A 84 6.19 24.59 1.10
CA LYS A 84 6.44 24.56 -0.34
C LYS A 84 7.05 23.23 -0.81
N THR A 85 7.92 22.60 -0.01
CA THR A 85 8.65 21.40 -0.42
C THR A 85 8.31 20.18 0.42
N LEU A 86 8.66 20.20 1.70
CA LEU A 86 8.42 19.10 2.64
C LEU A 86 7.90 19.67 3.96
N ALA A 87 6.75 19.17 4.43
CA ALA A 87 6.13 19.68 5.64
C ALA A 87 6.76 19.09 6.89
N VAL A 88 6.93 17.77 6.94
CA VAL A 88 7.53 17.10 8.11
C VAL A 88 8.58 16.08 7.66
N ARG A 89 9.78 16.21 8.21
CA ARG A 89 10.86 15.24 8.08
C ARG A 89 11.21 14.65 9.44
N ALA A 90 11.14 13.34 9.53
CA ALA A 90 11.64 12.56 10.67
C ALA A 90 12.78 11.67 10.17
N ALA A 91 13.99 11.88 10.66
CA ALA A 91 15.16 11.20 10.13
C ALA A 91 16.16 10.81 11.21
N GLU A 92 17.04 9.89 10.84
CA GLU A 92 18.09 9.32 11.68
C GLU A 92 17.55 8.45 12.82
N LYS A 93 18.41 7.53 13.26
CA LYS A 93 18.08 6.54 14.28
C LYS A 93 17.63 7.21 15.58
N ASP A 94 16.66 6.58 16.24
CA ASP A 94 16.09 6.96 17.54
C ASP A 94 15.33 8.31 17.52
N THR A 95 15.10 8.90 16.34
CA THR A 95 14.20 10.04 16.17
C THR A 95 12.75 9.58 16.24
N VAL A 96 11.93 10.27 17.04
CA VAL A 96 10.52 9.95 17.25
C VAL A 96 9.65 11.18 17.03
N VAL A 97 8.66 11.08 16.16
CA VAL A 97 7.71 12.17 15.88
C VAL A 97 6.29 11.66 16.11
N ASN A 98 5.56 12.34 16.97
CA ASN A 98 4.15 12.08 17.25
C ASN A 98 3.32 13.31 16.84
N VAL A 99 2.34 13.11 15.97
CA VAL A 99 1.47 14.20 15.47
C VAL A 99 0.01 13.83 15.66
N ILE A 100 -0.76 14.74 16.25
CA ILE A 100 -2.18 14.50 16.57
C ILE A 100 -3.03 15.69 16.12
N SER A 101 -4.17 15.41 15.50
CA SER A 101 -5.20 16.40 15.14
C SER A 101 -4.64 17.59 14.34
N THR A 102 -3.79 17.31 13.35
CA THR A 102 -3.01 18.34 12.66
C THR A 102 -3.25 18.28 11.16
N ASN A 103 -3.43 19.45 10.55
CA ASN A 103 -3.48 19.59 9.10
C ASN A 103 -2.05 19.76 8.57
N ILE A 104 -1.65 18.94 7.62
CA ILE A 104 -0.31 18.93 7.04
C ILE A 104 -0.43 18.95 5.53
N ALA A 105 0.12 19.98 4.88
CA ALA A 105 0.07 20.10 3.43
C ALA A 105 1.43 20.48 2.85
N SER A 106 1.71 19.97 1.66
CA SER A 106 2.87 20.43 0.89
C SER A 106 2.66 20.39 -0.61
N TYR A 107 3.40 21.23 -1.33
CA TYR A 107 3.42 21.29 -2.79
C TYR A 107 4.60 20.53 -3.42
N GLY A 108 5.51 19.98 -2.60
CA GLY A 108 6.66 19.24 -3.11
C GLY A 108 6.41 17.75 -3.29
N ASP A 109 7.49 17.02 -3.54
CA ASP A 109 7.45 15.59 -3.86
C ASP A 109 6.88 14.73 -2.72
N TYR A 110 7.01 15.19 -1.47
CA TYR A 110 6.50 14.52 -0.28
C TYR A 110 5.94 15.51 0.73
N VAL A 111 4.86 15.15 1.43
CA VAL A 111 4.34 15.93 2.56
C VAL A 111 5.02 15.52 3.86
N ILE A 112 5.18 14.21 4.05
CA ILE A 112 5.85 13.61 5.19
C ILE A 112 6.94 12.66 4.68
N SER A 113 8.15 12.79 5.21
CA SER A 113 9.26 11.87 4.92
C SER A 113 9.81 11.30 6.23
N VAL A 114 9.84 9.97 6.32
CA VAL A 114 10.35 9.23 7.48
C VAL A 114 11.51 8.34 7.01
N THR A 115 12.72 8.60 7.49
CA THR A 115 13.93 7.93 6.99
C THR A 115 14.82 7.42 8.12
N ASP A 116 15.73 6.52 7.76
CA ASP A 116 16.90 6.13 8.54
C ASP A 116 16.60 5.64 9.97
N ASN A 117 15.64 4.74 10.11
CA ASN A 117 15.21 4.15 11.39
C ASN A 117 14.51 5.14 12.33
N ALA A 118 14.02 6.27 11.81
CA ALA A 118 13.10 7.15 12.54
C ALA A 118 11.69 6.53 12.62
N VAL A 119 10.94 6.97 13.62
CA VAL A 119 9.55 6.54 13.86
C VAL A 119 8.63 7.75 13.80
N PHE A 120 7.57 7.64 12.99
CA PHE A 120 6.49 8.62 12.92
C PHE A 120 5.16 7.97 13.30
N THR A 121 4.47 8.56 14.27
CA THR A 121 3.11 8.21 14.65
C THR A 121 2.18 9.39 14.39
N GLY A 122 1.13 9.17 13.62
CA GLY A 122 0.11 10.16 13.29
C GLY A 122 -1.28 9.69 13.71
N SER A 123 -2.06 10.55 14.36
CA SER A 123 -3.47 10.30 14.64
C SER A 123 -4.35 11.50 14.28
N SER A 124 -5.50 11.26 13.66
CA SER A 124 -6.44 12.33 13.30
C SER A 124 -5.81 13.40 12.40
N LEU A 125 -4.96 12.97 11.46
CA LEU A 125 -4.27 13.86 10.54
C LEU A 125 -5.11 14.11 9.29
N ASN A 126 -5.00 15.32 8.74
CA ASN A 126 -5.39 15.59 7.36
C ASN A 126 -4.13 15.91 6.57
N VAL A 127 -3.69 14.99 5.73
CA VAL A 127 -2.46 15.10 4.93
C VAL A 127 -2.84 15.38 3.47
N ALA A 128 -2.33 16.47 2.91
CA ALA A 128 -2.62 16.85 1.53
C ALA A 128 -1.33 17.11 0.74
N ASN A 129 -1.05 16.27 -0.26
CA ASN A 129 -0.09 16.65 -1.30
C ASN A 129 -0.83 17.50 -2.34
N LEU A 130 -0.47 18.78 -2.38
CA LEU A 130 -1.04 19.80 -3.27
C LEU A 130 -0.27 19.91 -4.60
N GLY A 131 0.88 19.23 -4.71
CA GLY A 131 1.65 19.13 -5.93
C GLY A 131 0.95 18.28 -6.99
N ASP A 132 1.35 18.48 -8.25
CA ASP A 132 0.85 17.68 -9.38
C ASP A 132 1.57 16.33 -9.51
N THR A 133 2.69 16.16 -8.81
CA THR A 133 3.54 14.97 -8.82
C THR A 133 4.00 14.62 -7.41
N GLY A 134 4.48 13.39 -7.21
CA GLY A 134 5.03 12.94 -5.93
C GLY A 134 4.04 12.17 -5.06
N ALA A 135 4.49 11.70 -3.91
CA ALA A 135 3.69 10.93 -2.96
C ALA A 135 3.27 11.79 -1.75
N ALA A 136 2.21 11.46 -1.03
CA ALA A 136 1.92 12.16 0.23
C ALA A 136 2.95 11.81 1.30
N ILE A 137 3.31 10.53 1.42
CA ILE A 137 4.16 10.02 2.49
C ILE A 137 5.24 9.11 1.93
N GLN A 138 6.49 9.38 2.33
CA GLN A 138 7.63 8.50 2.08
C GLN A 138 8.09 7.85 3.38
N VAL A 139 8.34 6.54 3.36
CA VAL A 139 8.90 5.80 4.51
C VAL A 139 9.99 4.86 4.02
N THR A 140 11.25 5.18 4.30
CA THR A 140 12.41 4.45 3.74
C THR A 140 13.52 4.17 4.75
N SER A 141 14.50 3.36 4.40
CA SER A 141 15.73 3.12 5.18
C SER A 141 15.45 2.53 6.57
N ARG A 142 14.55 1.54 6.64
CA ARG A 142 14.09 0.86 7.87
C ARG A 142 13.34 1.78 8.84
N ALA A 143 12.77 2.86 8.33
CA ALA A 143 11.89 3.72 9.11
C ALA A 143 10.56 3.01 9.47
N SER A 144 9.76 3.65 10.31
CA SER A 144 8.43 3.14 10.66
C SER A 144 7.38 4.24 10.68
N LEU A 145 6.24 3.96 10.05
CA LEU A 145 5.06 4.81 10.05
C LEU A 145 3.91 4.08 10.72
N VAL A 146 3.26 4.74 11.68
CA VAL A 146 1.95 4.37 12.20
C VAL A 146 0.99 5.52 11.96
N LEU A 147 -0.09 5.27 11.22
CA LEU A 147 -1.14 6.25 10.94
C LEU A 147 -2.48 5.70 11.43
N ASN A 148 -3.23 6.52 12.17
CA ASN A 148 -4.53 6.16 12.69
C ASN A 148 -5.57 7.27 12.47
N ASN A 149 -6.80 6.90 12.14
CA ASN A 149 -7.92 7.84 12.04
C ASN A 149 -7.61 9.07 11.16
N SER A 150 -6.87 8.88 10.06
CA SER A 150 -6.35 10.00 9.27
C SER A 150 -6.88 9.99 7.84
N ASN A 151 -6.92 11.17 7.23
CA ASN A 151 -7.28 11.36 5.83
C ASN A 151 -6.02 11.76 5.05
N VAL A 152 -5.78 11.09 3.92
CA VAL A 152 -4.67 11.42 3.01
C VAL A 152 -5.20 11.67 1.60
N ASN A 153 -4.85 12.80 1.02
CA ASN A 153 -5.19 13.15 -0.35
C ASN A 153 -3.94 13.50 -1.14
N ALA A 154 -3.78 12.91 -2.32
CA ALA A 154 -2.70 13.23 -3.25
C ALA A 154 -3.13 12.92 -4.69
N LYS A 155 -2.60 13.69 -5.65
CA LYS A 155 -2.75 13.36 -7.07
C LYS A 155 -1.83 12.22 -7.50
N GLY A 156 -0.73 12.00 -6.79
CA GLY A 156 0.16 10.84 -6.96
C GLY A 156 -0.05 9.80 -5.86
N ALA A 157 1.01 9.08 -5.49
CA ALA A 157 0.91 7.99 -4.52
C ALA A 157 0.52 8.50 -3.11
N GLY A 158 -0.26 7.72 -2.37
CA GLY A 158 -0.51 8.01 -0.95
C GLY A 158 0.69 7.72 -0.08
N VAL A 159 1.29 6.56 -0.30
CA VAL A 159 2.47 6.09 0.42
C VAL A 159 3.42 5.45 -0.58
N GLU A 160 4.70 5.80 -0.46
CA GLU A 160 5.84 5.13 -1.09
C GLU A 160 6.77 4.61 0.00
N SER A 161 6.98 3.29 0.07
CA SER A 161 7.77 2.71 1.16
C SER A 161 8.49 1.40 0.84
N ASP A 162 9.71 1.26 1.36
CA ASP A 162 10.49 0.00 1.45
C ASP A 162 10.55 -0.55 2.89
N SER A 163 9.72 -0.02 3.79
CA SER A 163 9.89 -0.06 5.24
C SER A 163 8.60 -0.47 5.97
N LEU A 164 8.53 -0.27 7.30
CA LEU A 164 7.37 -0.65 8.11
C LEU A 164 6.26 0.40 8.02
N VAL A 165 5.07 -0.02 7.61
CA VAL A 165 3.89 0.84 7.48
C VAL A 165 2.68 0.18 8.13
N SER A 166 2.05 0.87 9.08
CA SER A 166 0.79 0.46 9.71
C SER A 166 -0.22 1.60 9.60
N ILE A 167 -1.35 1.34 8.94
CA ILE A 167 -2.39 2.33 8.70
C ILE A 167 -3.72 1.74 9.18
N SER A 168 -4.41 2.46 10.06
CA SER A 168 -5.63 1.99 10.71
C SER A 168 -6.74 3.04 10.71
N SER A 169 -7.99 2.61 10.54
CA SER A 169 -9.18 3.47 10.61
C SER A 169 -9.07 4.75 9.75
N SER A 170 -8.35 4.67 8.63
CA SER A 170 -7.96 5.84 7.83
C SER A 170 -8.60 5.80 6.45
N GLU A 171 -8.66 6.95 5.80
CA GLU A 171 -9.18 7.09 4.44
C GLU A 171 -8.12 7.74 3.53
N MET A 172 -7.96 7.22 2.31
CA MET A 172 -7.09 7.82 1.31
C MET A 172 -7.78 7.96 -0.04
N THR A 173 -7.58 9.10 -0.68
CA THR A 173 -7.92 9.32 -2.10
C THR A 173 -6.64 9.69 -2.83
N VAL A 174 -6.09 8.75 -3.59
CA VAL A 174 -4.72 8.83 -4.12
C VAL A 174 -4.64 8.17 -5.49
N GLU A 175 -3.55 8.37 -6.23
CA GLU A 175 -3.34 7.62 -7.47
C GLU A 175 -3.11 6.13 -7.17
N SER A 176 -2.25 5.84 -6.20
CA SER A 176 -1.82 4.49 -5.86
C SER A 176 -1.22 4.39 -4.46
N LEU A 177 -1.02 3.18 -3.97
CA LEU A 177 -0.10 2.88 -2.88
C LEU A 177 1.05 2.07 -3.46
N LYS A 178 2.30 2.48 -3.22
CA LYS A 178 3.47 1.79 -3.79
C LYS A 178 4.37 1.30 -2.67
N PHE A 179 4.65 0.00 -2.71
CA PHE A 179 5.52 -0.65 -1.75
C PHE A 179 6.65 -1.34 -2.48
N TYR A 180 7.86 -1.07 -2.01
CA TYR A 180 9.08 -1.59 -2.56
C TYR A 180 9.58 -2.75 -1.69
N GLU A 181 10.51 -3.51 -2.25
CA GLU A 181 11.23 -4.58 -1.58
C GLU A 181 11.63 -4.25 -0.12
N GLY A 182 11.35 -5.19 0.78
CA GLY A 182 11.60 -5.04 2.22
C GLY A 182 10.44 -4.42 3.00
N ALA A 183 9.43 -3.87 2.32
CA ALA A 183 8.27 -3.31 2.99
C ALA A 183 7.45 -4.37 3.73
N ALA A 184 7.00 -4.02 4.92
CA ALA A 184 6.00 -4.79 5.66
C ALA A 184 4.85 -3.86 6.05
N VAL A 185 3.69 -4.14 5.47
CA VAL A 185 2.55 -3.23 5.42
C VAL A 185 1.34 -3.88 6.06
N THR A 186 0.71 -3.18 7.00
CA THR A 186 -0.62 -3.52 7.53
C THR A 186 -1.58 -2.38 7.28
N LEU A 187 -2.68 -2.67 6.57
CA LEU A 187 -3.81 -1.79 6.36
C LEU A 187 -5.00 -2.40 7.11
N ASP A 188 -5.50 -1.72 8.14
CA ASP A 188 -6.57 -2.23 9.01
C ASP A 188 -7.75 -1.26 9.05
N ASP A 189 -8.97 -1.77 8.93
CA ASP A 189 -10.21 -0.98 9.09
C ASP A 189 -10.22 0.34 8.27
N SER A 190 -9.59 0.32 7.10
CA SER A 190 -9.29 1.53 6.31
C SER A 190 -9.94 1.48 4.94
N ARG A 191 -10.10 2.65 4.32
CA ARG A 191 -10.73 2.84 3.01
C ARG A 191 -9.79 3.55 2.06
N PHE A 192 -9.52 2.93 0.91
CA PHE A 192 -8.60 3.47 -0.08
C PHE A 192 -9.32 3.59 -1.42
N TYR A 193 -9.38 4.81 -1.93
CA TYR A 193 -9.84 5.13 -3.28
C TYR A 193 -8.60 5.43 -4.10
N THR A 194 -8.32 4.56 -5.07
CA THR A 194 -7.11 4.62 -5.88
C THR A 194 -7.43 4.60 -7.35
N LEU A 195 -6.61 5.27 -8.16
CA LEU A 195 -6.66 5.09 -9.60
C LEU A 195 -6.06 3.74 -10.01
N HIS A 196 -4.91 3.36 -9.46
CA HIS A 196 -4.09 2.22 -9.89
C HIS A 196 -3.84 1.14 -8.81
N GLY A 197 -4.69 1.08 -7.78
CA GLY A 197 -4.59 0.05 -6.75
C GLY A 197 -3.32 0.14 -5.89
N ILE A 198 -2.85 -1.03 -5.47
CA ILE A 198 -1.58 -1.24 -4.76
C ILE A 198 -0.56 -1.80 -5.75
N MET A 199 0.64 -1.20 -5.77
CA MET A 199 1.77 -1.67 -6.55
C MET A 199 2.86 -2.20 -5.63
N LEU A 200 3.30 -3.44 -5.86
CA LEU A 200 4.45 -4.04 -5.20
C LEU A 200 5.59 -4.13 -6.23
N LEU A 201 6.69 -3.45 -5.97
CA LEU A 201 7.72 -3.15 -6.96
C LEU A 201 9.10 -3.49 -6.44
N ASP A 202 10.03 -3.75 -7.36
CA ASP A 202 11.45 -3.85 -7.10
C ASP A 202 12.23 -2.67 -7.68
N ASN A 203 13.32 -2.31 -6.99
CA ASN A 203 14.30 -1.29 -7.36
C ASN A 203 15.71 -1.88 -7.64
N SER A 204 15.93 -3.21 -7.58
CA SER A 204 17.24 -3.85 -7.65
C SER A 204 17.30 -5.16 -8.47
N ASN A 205 18.04 -5.14 -9.58
CA ASN A 205 18.09 -6.24 -10.57
C ASN A 205 18.80 -7.55 -10.12
N GLU A 206 19.11 -7.74 -8.85
CA GLU A 206 20.04 -8.81 -8.43
C GLU A 206 19.39 -9.96 -7.66
N ASN A 207 18.30 -9.75 -6.89
CA ASN A 207 17.52 -10.82 -6.25
C ASN A 207 16.15 -10.31 -5.76
N LEU A 208 15.05 -11.01 -6.10
CA LEU A 208 13.72 -10.70 -5.57
C LEU A 208 13.71 -10.75 -4.02
N ILE A 209 13.41 -9.63 -3.37
CA ILE A 209 13.20 -9.47 -1.93
C ILE A 209 11.69 -9.48 -1.63
N HIS A 210 11.37 -9.94 -0.42
CA HIS A 210 10.00 -10.13 0.02
C HIS A 210 9.30 -8.82 0.44
N VAL A 211 8.11 -8.58 -0.09
CA VAL A 211 7.13 -7.60 0.41
C VAL A 211 6.00 -8.31 1.15
N SER A 212 5.68 -7.86 2.36
CA SER A 212 4.55 -8.38 3.14
C SER A 212 3.42 -7.37 3.15
N LEU A 213 2.24 -7.78 2.69
CA LEU A 213 1.05 -6.94 2.64
C LEU A 213 -0.12 -7.63 3.35
N ASN A 214 -0.61 -7.03 4.42
CA ASN A 214 -1.75 -7.52 5.18
C ASN A 214 -2.89 -6.51 5.15
N LEU A 215 -3.99 -6.86 4.48
CA LEU A 215 -5.23 -6.10 4.46
C LEU A 215 -6.21 -6.77 5.42
N LYS A 216 -6.69 -6.00 6.39
CA LYS A 216 -7.68 -6.44 7.36
C LYS A 216 -8.84 -5.45 7.37
N LYS A 217 -10.09 -5.92 7.26
CA LYS A 217 -11.28 -5.05 7.29
C LYS A 217 -11.18 -3.85 6.34
N THR A 218 -10.44 -4.04 5.25
CA THR A 218 -10.08 -2.95 4.36
C THR A 218 -11.08 -2.87 3.22
N LYS A 219 -11.42 -1.66 2.80
CA LYS A 219 -12.12 -1.43 1.53
C LYS A 219 -11.15 -0.79 0.54
N LEU A 220 -10.88 -1.47 -0.57
CA LEU A 220 -9.97 -0.97 -1.59
C LEU A 220 -10.73 -0.81 -2.91
N THR A 221 -10.65 0.38 -3.50
CA THR A 221 -11.18 0.69 -4.83
C THR A 221 -10.04 1.00 -5.78
N ALA A 222 -9.98 0.34 -6.94
CA ALA A 222 -9.07 0.65 -8.03
C ALA A 222 -9.85 0.98 -9.31
N ASP A 223 -9.77 2.22 -9.76
CA ASP A 223 -10.55 2.69 -10.91
C ASP A 223 -9.97 2.32 -12.27
N ASN A 224 -8.69 1.92 -12.32
CA ASN A 224 -7.95 1.57 -13.54
C ASN A 224 -6.82 0.58 -13.20
N GLY A 225 -6.64 -0.46 -14.03
CA GLY A 225 -5.65 -1.51 -13.77
C GLY A 225 -6.05 -2.51 -12.67
N ALA A 226 -5.10 -3.37 -12.30
CA ALA A 226 -5.33 -4.39 -11.30
C ALA A 226 -5.39 -3.81 -9.88
N LEU A 227 -6.19 -4.42 -9.01
CA LEU A 227 -6.28 -4.03 -7.60
C LEU A 227 -4.93 -4.16 -6.87
N VAL A 228 -4.21 -5.26 -7.11
CA VAL A 228 -2.81 -5.42 -6.70
C VAL A 228 -1.96 -5.84 -7.89
N SER A 229 -0.97 -5.02 -8.23
CA SER A 229 0.02 -5.30 -9.27
C SER A 229 1.38 -5.59 -8.65
N MET A 230 2.09 -6.56 -9.21
CA MET A 230 3.41 -6.99 -8.77
C MET A 230 4.34 -7.04 -9.97
N ILE A 231 5.47 -6.35 -9.87
CA ILE A 231 6.48 -6.28 -10.92
C ILE A 231 7.84 -6.55 -10.27
N ASP A 232 8.51 -7.58 -10.79
CA ASP A 232 9.87 -7.95 -10.40
C ASP A 232 10.02 -8.20 -8.88
N THR A 233 9.03 -8.79 -8.19
CA THR A 233 9.07 -8.90 -6.72
C THR A 233 8.67 -10.29 -6.16
N LYS A 234 9.04 -10.57 -4.90
CA LYS A 234 8.46 -11.65 -4.09
C LYS A 234 7.45 -11.06 -3.11
N ALA A 235 6.28 -11.66 -2.95
CA ALA A 235 5.28 -11.12 -2.03
C ALA A 235 4.48 -12.16 -1.26
N SER A 236 4.12 -11.82 -0.01
CA SER A 236 3.04 -12.46 0.74
C SER A 236 1.92 -11.45 0.91
N ILE A 237 0.74 -11.79 0.40
CA ILE A 237 -0.45 -10.96 0.50
C ILE A 237 -1.50 -11.72 1.31
N LYS A 238 -2.03 -11.09 2.35
CA LYS A 238 -3.17 -11.61 3.12
C LYS A 238 -4.33 -10.62 3.05
N LEU A 239 -5.50 -11.12 2.66
CA LEU A 239 -6.77 -10.40 2.67
C LEU A 239 -7.65 -11.05 3.72
N GLU A 240 -7.93 -10.32 4.80
CA GLU A 240 -8.79 -10.74 5.90
C GLU A 240 -10.00 -9.80 6.00
N ASP A 241 -11.22 -10.31 5.85
CA ASP A 241 -12.45 -9.50 5.92
C ASP A 241 -12.38 -8.26 4.99
N THR A 242 -11.78 -8.42 3.81
CA THR A 242 -11.48 -7.32 2.89
C THR A 242 -12.55 -7.24 1.81
N THR A 243 -13.03 -6.02 1.55
CA THR A 243 -13.95 -5.72 0.44
C THR A 243 -13.18 -5.04 -0.68
N ILE A 244 -13.38 -5.50 -1.92
CA ILE A 244 -12.69 -4.94 -3.08
C ILE A 244 -13.72 -4.41 -4.09
N SER A 245 -13.38 -3.32 -4.76
CA SER A 245 -14.16 -2.74 -5.85
C SER A 245 -13.20 -2.32 -6.95
N GLN A 246 -13.51 -2.65 -8.20
CA GLN A 246 -12.60 -2.42 -9.31
C GLN A 246 -13.39 -2.25 -10.60
N ASN A 247 -12.95 -1.32 -11.45
CA ASN A 247 -13.57 -1.11 -12.76
C ASN A 247 -13.01 -2.10 -13.80
N GLU A 248 -11.73 -2.45 -13.70
CA GLU A 248 -11.14 -3.53 -14.48
C GLU A 248 -11.35 -4.88 -13.81
N TYR A 249 -11.43 -5.94 -14.61
CA TYR A 249 -11.76 -7.27 -14.08
C TYR A 249 -10.58 -7.97 -13.39
N ASN A 250 -9.34 -7.44 -13.47
CA ASN A 250 -8.17 -8.08 -12.86
C ASN A 250 -8.03 -7.67 -11.39
N VAL A 251 -8.04 -8.64 -10.48
CA VAL A 251 -7.75 -8.38 -9.06
C VAL A 251 -6.24 -8.44 -8.80
N ILE A 252 -5.53 -9.35 -9.46
CA ILE A 252 -4.09 -9.53 -9.28
C ILE A 252 -3.41 -9.65 -10.64
N SER A 253 -2.31 -8.91 -10.81
CA SER A 253 -1.44 -8.99 -11.97
C SER A 253 0.01 -9.22 -11.56
N LEU A 254 0.61 -10.29 -12.09
CA LEU A 254 2.00 -10.68 -11.81
C LEU A 254 2.88 -10.52 -13.05
N LYS A 255 4.02 -9.86 -12.89
CA LYS A 255 5.09 -9.77 -13.88
C LYS A 255 6.42 -10.10 -13.21
N ASN A 256 7.11 -11.14 -13.68
CA ASN A 256 8.35 -11.64 -13.08
C ASN A 256 8.32 -11.71 -11.55
N SER A 257 7.24 -12.25 -10.99
CA SER A 257 6.99 -12.21 -9.54
C SER A 257 6.66 -13.58 -8.95
N ASP A 258 7.11 -13.83 -7.73
CA ASP A 258 6.87 -15.06 -6.97
C ASP A 258 6.00 -14.76 -5.73
N VAL A 259 4.73 -15.21 -5.74
CA VAL A 259 3.72 -14.65 -4.83
C VAL A 259 2.93 -15.72 -4.09
N THR A 260 2.66 -15.47 -2.81
CA THR A 260 1.65 -16.18 -2.02
C THR A 260 0.50 -15.24 -1.68
N VAL A 261 -0.73 -15.66 -1.98
CA VAL A 261 -1.97 -14.93 -1.67
C VAL A 261 -2.81 -15.77 -0.73
N THR A 262 -3.21 -15.21 0.41
CA THR A 262 -4.12 -15.86 1.36
C THR A 262 -5.41 -15.06 1.47
N LEU A 263 -6.53 -15.70 1.16
CA LEU A 263 -7.88 -15.16 1.38
C LEU A 263 -8.45 -15.78 2.66
N CYS A 264 -8.83 -14.94 3.61
CA CYS A 264 -9.43 -15.32 4.89
C CYS A 264 -10.71 -14.50 5.10
N LYS A 265 -11.85 -15.17 5.32
CA LYS A 265 -13.16 -14.51 5.50
C LYS A 265 -13.45 -13.41 4.46
N SER A 266 -12.98 -13.59 3.23
CA SER A 266 -13.01 -12.56 2.19
C SER A 266 -13.75 -13.07 0.96
N ASN A 267 -14.53 -12.18 0.35
CA ASN A 267 -15.18 -12.43 -0.93
C ASN A 267 -14.48 -11.57 -1.98
N VAL A 268 -13.74 -12.21 -2.87
CA VAL A 268 -12.89 -11.56 -3.86
C VAL A 268 -13.38 -11.94 -5.24
N GLU A 269 -13.78 -10.95 -6.03
CA GLU A 269 -14.17 -11.13 -7.43
C GLU A 269 -13.13 -10.50 -8.35
N GLY A 270 -12.82 -11.20 -9.45
CA GLY A 270 -11.88 -10.75 -10.46
C GLY A 270 -10.86 -11.81 -10.85
N SER A 271 -10.07 -11.51 -11.87
CA SER A 271 -9.13 -12.45 -12.48
C SER A 271 -7.73 -12.30 -11.94
N ILE A 272 -6.98 -13.41 -11.97
CA ILE A 272 -5.56 -13.42 -11.67
C ILE A 272 -4.79 -13.74 -12.94
N ILE A 273 -3.94 -12.80 -13.36
CA ILE A 273 -3.07 -12.94 -14.53
C ILE A 273 -1.60 -12.96 -14.11
N ALA A 274 -0.79 -13.73 -14.84
CA ALA A 274 0.62 -13.91 -14.57
C ALA A 274 1.38 -14.20 -15.87
N ASP A 275 2.57 -13.63 -16.01
CA ASP A 275 3.48 -13.90 -17.13
C ASP A 275 4.31 -15.18 -16.93
N ASP A 276 5.09 -15.56 -17.94
CA ASP A 276 5.87 -16.80 -17.98
C ASP A 276 7.05 -16.87 -17.02
N SER A 277 7.40 -15.74 -16.39
CA SER A 277 8.41 -15.67 -15.33
C SER A 277 7.80 -15.70 -13.93
N SER A 278 6.47 -15.60 -13.80
CA SER A 278 5.79 -15.50 -12.51
C SER A 278 5.29 -16.84 -11.94
N SER A 279 5.30 -16.93 -10.60
CA SER A 279 4.73 -18.04 -9.81
C SER A 279 3.68 -17.55 -8.83
N LEU A 280 2.59 -18.31 -8.66
CA LEU A 280 1.51 -18.01 -7.73
C LEU A 280 1.17 -19.22 -6.85
N ASN A 281 1.09 -19.02 -5.54
CA ASN A 281 0.38 -19.88 -4.62
C ASN A 281 -0.82 -19.12 -4.05
N ILE A 282 -2.04 -19.59 -4.27
CA ILE A 282 -3.24 -19.01 -3.67
C ILE A 282 -3.86 -20.00 -2.67
N LEU A 283 -4.14 -19.50 -1.46
CA LEU A 283 -4.80 -20.21 -0.38
C LEU A 283 -6.15 -19.54 -0.11
N ILE A 284 -7.23 -20.28 -0.34
CA ILE A 284 -8.61 -19.84 -0.08
C ILE A 284 -9.08 -20.57 1.19
N LYS A 285 -9.26 -19.84 2.29
CA LYS A 285 -9.55 -20.43 3.60
C LYS A 285 -10.56 -19.63 4.42
N ASP A 286 -10.94 -20.20 5.57
CA ASP A 286 -11.81 -19.59 6.59
C ASP A 286 -13.14 -19.06 6.02
N GLY A 287 -13.77 -19.85 5.14
CA GLY A 287 -15.05 -19.49 4.53
C GLY A 287 -14.96 -18.43 3.43
N SER A 288 -13.78 -18.23 2.84
CA SER A 288 -13.60 -17.26 1.75
C SER A 288 -14.18 -17.76 0.45
N THR A 289 -14.59 -16.82 -0.41
CA THR A 289 -14.96 -17.10 -1.80
C THR A 289 -14.07 -16.30 -2.73
N PHE A 290 -13.45 -16.99 -3.70
CA PHE A 290 -12.81 -16.36 -4.85
C PHE A 290 -13.66 -16.61 -6.09
N LYS A 291 -14.12 -15.55 -6.77
CA LYS A 291 -14.90 -15.63 -8.00
C LYS A 291 -14.09 -15.05 -9.16
N GLY A 292 -13.59 -15.91 -10.05
CA GLY A 292 -12.74 -15.49 -11.14
C GLY A 292 -12.03 -16.64 -11.85
N TYR A 293 -11.29 -16.31 -12.91
CA TYR A 293 -10.37 -17.24 -13.57
C TYR A 293 -8.92 -17.00 -13.12
N ILE A 294 -8.08 -18.02 -13.27
CA ILE A 294 -6.65 -17.96 -12.95
C ILE A 294 -5.85 -18.38 -14.18
N ASN A 295 -4.93 -17.51 -14.62
CA ASN A 295 -3.95 -17.81 -15.67
C ASN A 295 -4.58 -18.34 -16.97
N ARG A 296 -5.62 -17.68 -17.47
CA ARG A 296 -6.36 -18.08 -18.69
C ARG A 296 -5.47 -18.28 -19.93
N ASP A 297 -4.40 -17.50 -20.04
CA ASP A 297 -3.47 -17.57 -21.18
C ASP A 297 -2.44 -18.70 -21.06
N ASN A 298 -2.42 -19.44 -19.95
CA ASN A 298 -1.46 -20.51 -19.68
C ASN A 298 0.01 -20.05 -19.77
N LYS A 299 0.31 -18.83 -19.31
CA LYS A 299 1.66 -18.27 -19.37
C LYS A 299 2.45 -18.58 -18.11
N ALA A 300 1.82 -18.44 -16.94
CA ALA A 300 2.48 -18.56 -15.64
C ALA A 300 3.42 -19.77 -15.51
N LYS A 301 4.61 -19.54 -14.95
CA LYS A 301 5.60 -20.58 -14.64
C LYS A 301 4.99 -21.64 -13.73
N THR A 302 4.40 -21.21 -12.62
CA THR A 302 3.65 -22.10 -11.72
C THR A 302 2.43 -21.41 -11.11
N VAL A 303 1.35 -22.17 -10.93
CA VAL A 303 0.15 -21.72 -10.21
C VAL A 303 -0.33 -22.88 -9.34
N THR A 304 -0.36 -22.71 -8.03
CA THR A 304 -0.94 -23.69 -7.11
C THR A 304 -2.16 -23.08 -6.44
N VAL A 305 -3.29 -23.78 -6.51
CA VAL A 305 -4.52 -23.40 -5.82
C VAL A 305 -4.76 -24.37 -4.67
N GLN A 306 -4.88 -23.83 -3.47
CA GLN A 306 -5.29 -24.56 -2.28
C GLN A 306 -6.62 -24.02 -1.78
N ILE A 307 -7.58 -24.92 -1.56
CA ILE A 307 -8.90 -24.59 -1.03
C ILE A 307 -9.10 -25.39 0.25
N GLU A 308 -9.30 -24.69 1.36
CA GLU A 308 -9.66 -25.29 2.64
C GLU A 308 -11.18 -25.49 2.77
N GLU A 309 -11.59 -26.25 3.78
CA GLU A 309 -12.99 -26.56 4.06
C GLU A 309 -13.84 -25.29 4.17
N ASN A 310 -15.10 -25.38 3.72
CA ASN A 310 -16.08 -24.28 3.67
C ASN A 310 -15.70 -23.09 2.78
N SER A 311 -14.59 -23.16 2.03
CA SER A 311 -14.15 -22.09 1.12
C SER A 311 -14.41 -22.47 -0.32
N ILE A 312 -14.64 -21.48 -1.18
CA ILE A 312 -15.13 -21.70 -2.55
C ILE A 312 -14.26 -20.97 -3.57
N TRP A 313 -13.95 -21.66 -4.67
CA TRP A 313 -13.54 -21.04 -5.93
C TRP A 313 -14.69 -21.14 -6.95
N GLU A 314 -15.26 -19.99 -7.33
CA GLU A 314 -16.24 -19.86 -8.40
C GLU A 314 -15.54 -19.48 -9.71
N VAL A 315 -15.39 -20.45 -10.61
CA VAL A 315 -14.66 -20.28 -11.86
C VAL A 315 -15.51 -19.50 -12.86
N THR A 316 -14.92 -18.50 -13.52
CA THR A 316 -15.64 -17.65 -14.50
C THR A 316 -15.13 -17.79 -15.94
N SER A 317 -14.07 -18.57 -16.15
CA SER A 317 -13.51 -18.95 -17.46
C SER A 317 -12.54 -20.09 -17.26
N ASP A 318 -12.20 -20.79 -18.35
CA ASP A 318 -11.12 -21.79 -18.34
C ASP A 318 -9.86 -21.24 -17.68
N SER A 319 -9.26 -22.07 -16.82
CA SER A 319 -8.14 -21.69 -15.95
C SER A 319 -7.02 -22.73 -16.04
N TYR A 320 -5.77 -22.28 -15.92
CA TYR A 320 -4.59 -23.15 -16.04
C TYR A 320 -3.76 -23.11 -14.78
N VAL A 321 -3.81 -24.20 -14.02
CA VAL A 321 -3.08 -24.36 -12.76
C VAL A 321 -2.06 -25.48 -12.90
N ARG A 322 -0.97 -25.41 -12.14
CA ARG A 322 -0.02 -26.52 -12.00
C ARG A 322 -0.47 -27.49 -10.93
N GLY A 323 -0.90 -27.01 -9.77
CA GLY A 323 -1.27 -27.84 -8.62
C GLY A 323 -2.64 -27.48 -8.05
N ILE A 324 -3.40 -28.49 -7.64
CA ILE A 324 -4.67 -28.34 -6.92
C ILE A 324 -4.56 -29.10 -5.59
N ILE A 325 -4.78 -28.40 -4.49
CA ILE A 325 -4.76 -28.95 -3.14
C ILE A 325 -6.14 -28.76 -2.51
N LEU A 326 -6.77 -29.87 -2.16
CA LEU A 326 -8.10 -29.92 -1.55
C LEU A 326 -8.02 -30.78 -0.30
N LYS A 327 -8.75 -30.39 0.75
CA LYS A 327 -8.94 -31.25 1.93
C LYS A 327 -9.71 -32.50 1.51
N ASP A 328 -9.18 -33.68 1.84
CA ASP A 328 -9.79 -34.99 1.55
C ASP A 328 -10.20 -35.21 0.08
N ARG A 329 -9.62 -34.44 -0.85
CA ARG A 329 -9.96 -34.43 -2.28
C ARG A 329 -11.42 -34.05 -2.55
N ASP A 330 -12.04 -33.33 -1.63
CA ASP A 330 -13.41 -32.86 -1.79
C ASP A 330 -13.49 -31.76 -2.85
N LEU A 331 -14.26 -32.04 -3.91
CA LEU A 331 -14.47 -31.15 -5.04
C LEU A 331 -15.52 -30.07 -4.76
N SER A 332 -16.22 -30.13 -3.62
CA SER A 332 -17.27 -29.16 -3.25
C SER A 332 -16.76 -27.72 -3.16
N GLY A 333 -15.47 -27.54 -2.89
CA GLY A 333 -14.78 -26.25 -2.87
C GLY A 333 -14.61 -25.61 -4.26
N ILE A 334 -14.88 -26.33 -5.35
CA ILE A 334 -14.78 -25.83 -6.73
C ILE A 334 -16.18 -25.77 -7.35
N LYS A 335 -16.66 -24.56 -7.61
CA LYS A 335 -17.81 -24.30 -8.49
C LYS A 335 -17.29 -23.92 -9.86
N SER A 336 -17.23 -24.90 -10.76
CA SER A 336 -16.67 -24.72 -12.11
C SER A 336 -17.53 -23.86 -13.04
N ASN A 337 -18.83 -23.74 -12.76
CA ASN A 337 -19.80 -23.08 -13.64
C ASN A 337 -19.72 -23.59 -15.10
N GLY A 338 -19.39 -24.87 -15.30
CA GLY A 338 -19.24 -25.49 -16.62
C GLY A 338 -17.87 -25.28 -17.28
N PHE A 339 -16.95 -24.53 -16.67
CA PHE A 339 -15.61 -24.27 -17.21
C PHE A 339 -14.63 -25.40 -16.92
N THR A 340 -13.51 -25.39 -17.66
CA THR A 340 -12.42 -26.35 -17.52
C THR A 340 -11.27 -25.77 -16.69
N ILE A 341 -10.82 -26.51 -15.70
CA ILE A 341 -9.56 -26.24 -15.02
C ILE A 341 -8.52 -27.24 -15.54
N PHE A 342 -7.47 -26.73 -16.17
CA PHE A 342 -6.36 -27.57 -16.61
C PHE A 342 -5.34 -27.71 -15.48
N TYR A 343 -4.87 -28.93 -15.21
CA TYR A 343 -3.85 -29.22 -14.20
C TYR A 343 -2.62 -29.96 -14.75
N ASP A 344 -1.44 -29.80 -14.13
CA ASP A 344 -0.22 -30.51 -14.55
C ASP A 344 -0.15 -31.91 -13.94
N THR A 345 -0.12 -32.94 -14.80
CA THR A 345 -0.03 -34.35 -14.38
C THR A 345 1.30 -34.74 -13.74
N LYS A 346 2.35 -33.92 -13.92
CA LYS A 346 3.66 -34.12 -13.29
C LYS A 346 3.72 -33.51 -11.89
N CYS A 347 2.78 -32.65 -11.52
CA CYS A 347 2.74 -32.05 -10.20
C CYS A 347 2.31 -33.09 -9.16
N VAL A 348 3.11 -33.29 -8.12
CA VAL A 348 2.87 -34.33 -7.08
C VAL A 348 1.53 -34.13 -6.37
N THR A 349 1.06 -32.90 -6.20
CA THR A 349 -0.23 -32.57 -5.57
C THR A 349 -1.42 -33.11 -6.35
N ASN A 350 -1.25 -33.38 -7.65
CA ASN A 350 -2.29 -33.87 -8.55
C ASN A 350 -2.29 -35.40 -8.72
N SER A 351 -1.42 -36.13 -8.02
CA SER A 351 -1.26 -37.59 -8.19
C SER A 351 -2.57 -38.37 -8.01
N TRP A 352 -3.48 -37.85 -7.18
CA TRP A 352 -4.80 -38.45 -6.91
C TRP A 352 -5.75 -38.44 -8.12
N MET A 353 -5.49 -37.63 -9.14
CA MET A 353 -6.29 -37.60 -10.37
C MET A 353 -5.83 -38.63 -11.41
N GLU A 354 -4.75 -39.37 -11.15
CA GLU A 354 -4.25 -40.46 -12.01
C GLU A 354 -4.16 -40.08 -13.50
N LYS A 355 -3.75 -38.85 -13.78
CA LYS A 355 -3.62 -38.29 -15.15
C LYS A 355 -4.93 -38.35 -15.97
N SER A 356 -6.08 -38.38 -15.31
CA SER A 356 -7.40 -38.55 -15.92
C SER A 356 -8.23 -37.26 -15.88
N THR A 357 -9.23 -37.17 -16.75
CA THR A 357 -10.23 -36.10 -16.65
C THR A 357 -11.21 -36.41 -15.52
N ILE A 358 -11.40 -35.46 -14.60
CA ILE A 358 -12.36 -35.55 -13.50
C ILE A 358 -13.53 -34.63 -13.80
N ASN A 359 -14.75 -35.16 -13.84
CA ASN A 359 -15.95 -34.34 -13.99
C ASN A 359 -16.29 -33.66 -12.65
N LEU A 360 -16.59 -32.37 -12.70
CA LEU A 360 -17.02 -31.60 -11.54
C LEU A 360 -18.55 -31.65 -11.39
N PRO A 361 -19.09 -31.56 -10.16
CA PRO A 361 -20.52 -31.76 -9.90
C PRO A 361 -21.46 -30.83 -10.69
N ASP A 362 -20.98 -29.65 -11.08
CA ASP A 362 -21.72 -28.60 -11.77
C ASP A 362 -21.42 -28.50 -13.28
N GLY A 363 -20.90 -29.58 -13.87
CA GLY A 363 -20.80 -29.76 -15.33
C GLY A 363 -19.46 -29.34 -15.96
N GLY A 364 -18.55 -28.73 -15.21
CA GLY A 364 -17.17 -28.49 -15.65
C GLY A 364 -16.27 -29.70 -15.40
N LYS A 365 -14.96 -29.49 -15.55
CA LYS A 365 -13.98 -30.59 -15.51
C LYS A 365 -12.58 -30.15 -15.09
N LEU A 366 -11.87 -31.04 -14.41
CA LEU A 366 -10.42 -30.99 -14.25
C LEU A 366 -9.78 -31.81 -15.37
N VAL A 367 -8.90 -31.21 -16.18
CA VAL A 367 -8.33 -31.85 -17.37
C VAL A 367 -6.79 -31.79 -17.32
N PRO A 368 -6.08 -32.89 -17.64
CA PRO A 368 -4.64 -32.84 -17.86
C PRO A 368 -4.21 -31.75 -18.85
N LEU A 369 -3.27 -30.89 -18.47
CA LEU A 369 -2.51 -30.11 -19.45
C LEU A 369 -1.77 -31.07 -20.37
N LYS A 370 -1.83 -30.78 -21.68
CA LYS A 370 -1.09 -31.52 -22.70
C LYS A 370 0.36 -31.06 -22.79
#